data_AF-A0A1D6H751-F1
#
_entry.id   AF-A0A1D6H751-F1
#
_cell.length_a   1.000
_cell.length_b   1.000
_cell.length_c   1.000
_cell.angle_alpha   90.00
_cell.angle_beta   90.00
_cell.angle_gamma   90.00
#
_symmetry.space_group_name_H-M   'P 1'
#
loop_
_entity.id
_entity.type
_entity.pdbx_description
1 polymer ?
#
loop_
_entity_poly.entity_id
_entity_poly.type
_entity_poly.pdbx_seq_one_letter_code
_entity_poly.pdbx_strand_id
1 'polypeptide(L)'
;MGFLRNPKAFLMVLKAAIESTDYMFILFSSGYKPLDSAIQSIASSVNESRGVDSPSLGGDSALLFNGRLFCFLGSIPYSWLFPRCAAAIHHAGSGSTAAALLAGIPQVTCPFMMDQFYWSERLQWLGVAPEPLQRQNLVPDNDDALSIHNAADVLVGAIRSALSPETKAQAARIADRLSSEDGIGEALRILKARVLTQNKIISSFIASK
;
A
#
# COMPACT_ATOMS: atom_id res chain seq x y z
N MET A 1 6.47 -2.97 -10.97
CA MET A 1 6.56 -1.50 -11.13
C MET A 1 6.54 -1.00 -12.57
N GLY A 2 6.64 -1.83 -13.61
CA GLY A 2 6.42 -1.41 -15.01
C GLY A 2 4.99 -0.98 -15.38
N PHE A 3 4.11 -0.88 -14.37
CA PHE A 3 2.74 -0.42 -14.54
C PHE A 3 2.65 1.11 -14.45
N LEU A 4 3.52 1.82 -13.74
CA LEU A 4 3.43 3.28 -13.69
C LEU A 4 4.09 3.90 -14.93
N ARG A 5 3.32 4.03 -16.02
CA ARG A 5 3.82 4.54 -17.31
C ARG A 5 4.11 6.03 -17.28
N ASN A 6 3.29 6.79 -16.55
CA ASN A 6 3.43 8.23 -16.41
C ASN A 6 3.54 8.62 -14.92
N PRO A 7 4.75 8.56 -14.33
CA PRO A 7 4.94 8.93 -12.93
C PRO A 7 4.54 10.37 -12.60
N LYS A 8 4.69 11.30 -13.56
CA LYS A 8 4.30 12.70 -13.37
C LYS A 8 2.79 12.84 -13.24
N ALA A 9 2.02 12.17 -14.10
CA ALA A 9 0.56 12.16 -14.01
C ALA A 9 0.08 11.61 -12.65
N PHE A 10 0.66 10.51 -12.18
CA PHE A 10 0.37 9.99 -10.83
C PHE A 10 0.64 11.02 -9.72
N LEU A 11 1.78 11.72 -9.77
CA LEU A 11 2.07 12.78 -8.79
C LEU A 11 1.09 13.96 -8.90
N MET A 12 0.58 14.27 -10.10
CA MET A 12 -0.46 15.29 -10.29
C MET A 12 -1.83 14.85 -9.75
N VAL A 13 -2.18 13.56 -9.84
CA VAL A 13 -3.37 13.00 -9.17
C VAL A 13 -3.25 13.18 -7.65
N LEU A 14 -2.10 12.84 -7.07
CA LEU A 14 -1.85 13.06 -5.63
C LEU A 14 -1.91 14.54 -5.26
N LYS A 15 -1.33 15.42 -6.09
CA LYS A 15 -1.41 16.88 -5.89
C LYS A 15 -2.87 17.35 -5.83
N ALA A 16 -3.69 16.95 -6.81
CA ALA A 16 -5.09 17.34 -6.86
C ALA A 16 -5.89 16.79 -5.65
N ALA A 17 -5.65 15.53 -5.26
CA ALA A 17 -6.27 14.95 -4.06
C ALA A 17 -5.86 15.69 -2.78
N ILE A 18 -4.60 16.11 -2.68
CA ILE A 18 -4.06 16.92 -1.59
C ILE A 18 -4.70 18.31 -1.59
N GLU A 19 -4.88 18.96 -2.73
CA GLU A 19 -5.51 20.28 -2.82
C GLU A 19 -7.01 20.24 -2.46
N SER A 20 -7.67 19.11 -2.65
CA SER A 20 -9.09 18.90 -2.33
C SER A 20 -9.37 18.34 -0.91
N THR A 21 -8.33 18.10 -0.10
CA THR A 21 -8.46 17.49 1.25
C THR A 21 -7.45 18.08 2.23
N ASP A 22 -7.62 17.80 3.52
CA ASP A 22 -6.62 18.13 4.56
C ASP A 22 -5.67 16.96 4.87
N TYR A 23 -5.64 15.93 4.01
CA TYR A 23 -4.85 14.74 4.26
C TYR A 23 -3.36 14.97 4.02
N MET A 24 -2.55 14.29 4.82
CA MET A 24 -1.11 14.13 4.60
C MET A 24 -0.84 12.75 4.02
N PHE A 25 -0.01 12.69 2.99
CA PHE A 25 0.34 11.46 2.30
C PHE A 25 1.81 11.13 2.52
N ILE A 26 2.07 9.84 2.69
CA ILE A 26 3.42 9.28 2.64
C ILE A 26 3.50 8.39 1.41
N LEU A 27 4.42 8.69 0.50
CA LEU A 27 4.63 7.95 -0.74
C LEU A 27 5.96 7.19 -0.69
N PHE A 28 5.90 5.88 -0.90
CA PHE A 28 7.07 5.02 -1.07
C PHE A 28 7.30 4.76 -2.55
N SER A 29 8.42 5.22 -3.09
CA SER A 29 8.79 4.87 -4.47
C SER A 29 9.35 3.45 -4.59
N SER A 30 9.82 2.89 -3.47
CA SER A 30 10.51 1.60 -3.39
C SER A 30 11.69 1.48 -4.38
N GLY A 31 12.41 2.58 -4.61
CA GLY A 31 13.54 2.64 -5.55
C GLY A 31 13.14 2.52 -7.02
N TYR A 32 11.87 2.78 -7.37
CA TYR A 32 11.45 2.83 -8.77
C TYR A 32 11.95 4.09 -9.45
N LYS A 33 13.10 3.97 -10.14
CA LYS A 33 13.81 5.08 -10.77
C LYS A 33 12.93 6.09 -11.53
N PRO A 34 11.96 5.70 -12.38
CA PRO A 34 11.12 6.68 -13.07
C PRO A 34 10.29 7.55 -12.14
N LEU A 35 9.80 7.00 -11.02
CA LEU A 35 9.08 7.76 -10.00
C LEU A 35 10.05 8.60 -9.16
N ASP A 36 11.22 8.08 -8.81
CA ASP A 36 12.27 8.82 -8.09
C ASP A 36 12.67 10.08 -8.88
N SER A 37 12.94 9.93 -10.18
CA SER A 37 13.28 11.04 -11.07
C SER A 37 12.16 12.07 -11.18
N ALA A 38 10.90 11.62 -11.22
CA ALA A 38 9.75 12.53 -11.25
C ALA A 38 9.59 13.31 -9.93
N ILE A 39 9.77 12.64 -8.79
CA ILE A 39 9.77 13.28 -7.45
C ILE A 39 10.86 14.34 -7.37
N GLN A 40 12.10 13.99 -7.77
CA GLN A 40 13.24 14.91 -7.75
C GLN A 40 13.02 16.11 -8.69
N SER A 41 12.50 15.88 -9.90
CA SER A 41 12.20 16.94 -10.85
C SER A 41 11.20 17.96 -10.30
N ILE A 42 10.12 17.49 -9.66
CA ILE A 42 9.14 18.39 -9.02
C ILE A 42 9.79 19.11 -7.83
N ALA A 43 10.55 18.41 -6.98
CA ALA A 43 11.23 19.01 -5.83
C ALA A 43 12.17 20.16 -6.23
N SER A 44 13.01 19.96 -7.27
CA SER A 44 13.93 21.00 -7.75
C SER A 44 13.20 22.23 -8.27
N SER A 45 12.12 22.07 -9.04
CA SER A 45 11.33 23.20 -9.54
C SER A 45 10.70 24.04 -8.42
N VAL A 46 10.34 23.42 -7.29
CA VAL A 46 9.78 24.11 -6.11
C VAL A 46 10.86 24.90 -5.38
N ASN A 47 12.07 24.37 -5.28
CA ASN A 47 13.19 25.06 -4.64
C ASN A 47 13.66 26.28 -5.46
N GLU A 48 13.73 26.15 -6.79
CA GLU A 48 14.06 27.27 -7.70
C GLU A 48 13.04 28.42 -7.60
N SER A 49 11.75 28.10 -7.44
CA SER A 49 10.69 29.10 -7.35
C SER A 49 10.53 29.72 -5.95
N ARG A 50 11.09 29.11 -4.90
CA ARG A 50 11.03 29.63 -3.52
C ARG A 50 12.26 30.39 -3.06
N GLY A 51 13.41 30.30 -3.75
CA GLY A 51 14.63 31.03 -3.39
C GLY A 51 15.13 30.74 -1.96
N VAL A 52 14.71 29.62 -1.35
CA VAL A 52 14.95 29.26 0.05
C VAL A 52 15.61 27.90 0.11
N ASP A 53 16.69 27.83 0.91
CA ASP A 53 17.29 26.59 1.43
C ASP A 53 16.26 25.86 2.30
N SER A 54 15.30 25.17 1.68
CA SER A 54 14.49 24.19 2.41
C SER A 54 15.43 23.11 2.92
N PRO A 55 15.32 22.69 4.19
CA PRO A 55 16.15 21.62 4.71
C PRO A 55 15.98 20.41 3.80
N SER A 56 17.04 20.06 3.08
CA SER A 56 17.09 18.81 2.35
C SER A 56 17.08 17.72 3.41
N LEU A 57 15.89 17.20 3.71
CA LEU A 57 15.77 15.87 4.28
C LEU A 57 16.60 14.97 3.35
N GLY A 58 17.61 14.29 3.89
CA GLY A 58 18.74 13.72 3.13
C GLY A 58 18.32 12.93 1.88
N GLY A 59 19.28 12.68 0.98
CA GLY A 59 19.08 12.30 -0.44
C GLY A 59 18.08 11.19 -0.81
N ASP A 60 17.54 10.47 0.16
CA ASP A 60 16.51 9.44 0.03
C ASP A 60 15.08 9.93 0.34
N SER A 61 14.84 11.24 0.49
CA SER A 61 13.51 11.77 0.80
C SER A 61 13.24 13.16 0.23
N ALA A 62 11.95 13.48 0.02
CA ALA A 62 11.51 14.79 -0.49
C ALA A 62 10.15 15.19 0.11
N LEU A 63 9.94 16.49 0.30
CA LEU A 63 8.65 17.07 0.67
C LEU A 63 8.08 17.84 -0.51
N LEU A 64 6.90 17.41 -0.98
CA LEU A 64 6.19 18.03 -2.09
C LEU A 64 4.87 18.67 -1.61
N PHE A 65 4.30 19.53 -2.45
CA PHE A 65 2.95 20.10 -2.31
C PHE A 65 2.68 20.70 -0.91
N ASN A 66 3.47 21.71 -0.55
CA ASN A 66 3.41 22.40 0.75
C ASN A 66 3.68 21.48 1.95
N GLY A 67 4.52 20.46 1.77
CA GLY A 67 4.90 19.53 2.83
C GLY A 67 3.83 18.50 3.17
N ARG A 68 2.75 18.41 2.39
CA ARG A 68 1.65 17.46 2.60
C ARG A 68 1.84 16.13 1.88
N LEU A 69 2.86 16.03 1.02
CA LEU A 69 3.34 14.77 0.46
C LEU A 69 4.79 14.54 0.89
N PHE A 70 4.99 13.58 1.79
CA PHE A 70 6.31 13.08 2.16
C PHE A 70 6.67 11.89 1.26
N CYS A 71 7.68 12.06 0.41
CA CYS A 71 8.19 11.01 -0.46
C CYS A 71 9.43 10.38 0.18
N PHE A 72 9.43 9.06 0.28
CA PHE A 72 10.55 8.28 0.77
C PHE A 72 11.02 7.31 -0.34
N LEU A 73 12.29 7.43 -0.73
CA LEU A 73 12.87 6.65 -1.82
C LEU A 73 13.37 5.27 -1.36
N GLY A 74 13.60 5.12 -0.05
CA GLY A 74 14.03 3.87 0.57
C GLY A 74 12.90 2.92 0.96
N SER A 75 13.22 1.98 1.84
CA SER A 75 12.27 1.03 2.43
C SER A 75 12.02 1.34 3.91
N ILE A 76 10.79 1.14 4.37
CA ILE A 76 10.41 1.34 5.77
C ILE A 76 9.64 0.11 6.31
N PRO A 77 9.87 -0.30 7.58
CA PRO A 77 9.10 -1.38 8.16
C PRO A 77 7.61 -1.01 8.31
N TYR A 78 6.73 -1.73 7.62
CA TYR A 78 5.28 -1.51 7.72
C TYR A 78 4.74 -1.74 9.13
N SER A 79 5.34 -2.66 9.90
CA SER A 79 4.97 -2.89 11.31
C SER A 79 5.17 -1.67 12.20
N TRP A 80 6.11 -0.78 11.85
CA TRP A 80 6.32 0.47 12.56
C TRP A 80 5.44 1.61 12.01
N LEU A 81 5.29 1.65 10.68
CA LEU A 81 4.61 2.76 10.00
C LEU A 81 3.08 2.66 10.10
N PHE A 82 2.50 1.52 9.72
CA PHE A 82 1.05 1.39 9.53
C PHE A 82 0.23 1.67 10.79
N PRO A 83 0.66 1.31 12.02
CA PRO A 83 -0.05 1.71 13.23
C PRO A 83 -0.17 3.24 13.44
N ARG A 84 0.57 4.04 12.68
CA ARG A 84 0.54 5.53 12.71
C ARG A 84 -0.23 6.14 11.55
N CYS A 85 -0.73 5.31 10.64
CA CYS A 85 -1.47 5.74 9.46
C CYS A 85 -2.98 5.65 9.70
N ALA A 86 -3.75 6.53 9.07
CA ALA A 86 -5.21 6.44 9.10
C ALA A 86 -5.77 5.39 8.11
N ALA A 87 -5.04 5.16 7.01
CA ALA A 87 -5.35 4.16 5.99
C ALA A 87 -4.08 3.84 5.17
N ALA A 88 -4.09 2.74 4.42
CA ALA A 88 -3.04 2.39 3.45
C ALA A 88 -3.58 2.37 2.01
N ILE A 89 -2.87 2.98 1.08
CA ILE A 89 -3.17 2.91 -0.37
C ILE A 89 -2.10 2.05 -1.03
N HIS A 90 -2.48 0.93 -1.64
CA HIS A 90 -1.50 0.00 -2.23
C HIS A 90 -2.12 -0.88 -3.32
N HIS A 91 -1.26 -1.63 -4.01
CA HIS A 91 -1.66 -2.50 -5.12
C HIS A 91 -2.24 -3.85 -4.67
N ALA A 92 -2.60 -4.01 -3.40
CA ALA A 92 -3.04 -5.29 -2.82
C ALA A 92 -2.05 -6.47 -2.90
N GLY A 93 -0.73 -6.20 -2.92
CA GLY A 93 0.26 -7.26 -2.73
C GLY A 93 0.13 -7.90 -1.34
N SER A 94 0.25 -9.23 -1.27
CA SER A 94 0.00 -10.03 -0.07
C SER A 94 0.70 -9.50 1.20
N GLY A 95 1.97 -9.07 1.09
CA GLY A 95 2.73 -8.51 2.20
C GLY A 95 2.18 -7.19 2.73
N SER A 96 1.81 -6.25 1.84
CA SER A 96 1.19 -4.97 2.24
C SER A 96 -0.21 -5.21 2.82
N THR A 97 -0.99 -6.09 2.18
CA THR A 97 -2.32 -6.49 2.64
C THR A 97 -2.27 -7.06 4.05
N ALA A 98 -1.40 -8.05 4.30
CA ALA A 98 -1.25 -8.66 5.61
C ALA A 98 -0.78 -7.65 6.66
N ALA A 99 0.20 -6.80 6.34
CA ALA A 99 0.69 -5.79 7.26
C ALA A 99 -0.38 -4.76 7.66
N ALA A 100 -1.21 -4.31 6.70
CA ALA A 100 -2.27 -3.35 6.99
C ALA A 100 -3.43 -3.99 7.78
N LEU A 101 -3.77 -5.25 7.49
CA LEU A 101 -4.73 -6.02 8.30
C LEU A 101 -4.25 -6.20 9.74
N LEU A 102 -2.98 -6.52 9.95
CA LEU A 102 -2.39 -6.65 11.29
C LEU A 102 -2.34 -5.31 12.04
N ALA A 103 -2.13 -4.20 11.32
CA ALA A 103 -2.17 -2.86 11.89
C ALA A 103 -3.60 -2.37 12.21
N GLY A 104 -4.64 -3.07 11.73
CA GLY A 104 -6.04 -2.69 11.97
C GLY A 104 -6.48 -1.41 11.27
N ILE A 105 -5.82 -1.06 10.15
CA ILE A 105 -6.15 0.15 9.39
C ILE A 105 -6.96 -0.16 8.12
N PRO A 106 -7.90 0.72 7.73
CA PRO A 106 -8.54 0.65 6.42
C PRO A 106 -7.56 0.67 5.26
N GLN A 107 -7.97 0.07 4.15
CA GLN A 107 -7.16 -0.04 2.94
C GLN A 107 -7.90 0.53 1.72
N VAL A 108 -7.16 1.12 0.78
CA VAL A 108 -7.63 1.46 -0.57
C VAL A 108 -6.73 0.73 -1.56
N THR A 109 -7.32 -0.12 -2.39
CA THR A 109 -6.56 -1.01 -3.26
C THR A 109 -6.62 -0.55 -4.72
N CYS A 110 -5.52 -0.72 -5.45
CA CYS A 110 -5.44 -0.51 -6.90
C CYS A 110 -4.65 -1.67 -7.53
N PRO A 111 -5.29 -2.84 -7.75
CA PRO A 111 -4.60 -4.03 -8.23
C PRO A 111 -4.18 -3.91 -9.70
N PHE A 112 -3.03 -4.50 -10.04
CA PHE A 112 -2.48 -4.50 -11.41
C PHE A 112 -2.33 -5.90 -12.01
N MET A 113 -2.00 -6.92 -11.20
CA MET A 113 -1.71 -8.26 -11.72
C MET A 113 -1.88 -9.38 -10.68
N MET A 114 -2.07 -10.60 -11.17
CA MET A 114 -2.00 -11.84 -10.38
C MET A 114 -2.93 -11.84 -9.15
N ASP A 115 -2.41 -12.18 -7.98
CA ASP A 115 -3.12 -12.34 -6.72
C ASP A 115 -3.63 -11.01 -6.15
N GLN A 116 -3.18 -9.86 -6.69
CA GLN A 116 -3.62 -8.54 -6.25
C GLN A 116 -5.13 -8.35 -6.42
N PHE A 117 -5.71 -8.87 -7.50
CA PHE A 117 -7.16 -8.80 -7.72
C PHE A 117 -7.91 -9.60 -6.67
N TYR A 118 -7.45 -10.83 -6.39
CA TYR A 118 -8.00 -11.68 -5.34
C TYR A 118 -7.94 -10.97 -3.98
N TRP A 119 -6.79 -10.44 -3.58
CA TRP A 119 -6.67 -9.75 -2.28
C TRP A 119 -7.55 -8.50 -2.19
N SER A 120 -7.67 -7.75 -3.28
CA SER A 120 -8.53 -6.56 -3.33
C SER A 120 -10.00 -6.94 -3.13
N GLU A 121 -10.48 -7.99 -3.80
CA GLU A 121 -11.84 -8.52 -3.62
C GLU A 121 -12.05 -9.04 -2.20
N ARG A 122 -11.06 -9.76 -1.61
CA ARG A 122 -11.16 -10.25 -0.24
C ARG A 122 -11.22 -9.11 0.78
N LEU A 123 -10.46 -8.04 0.61
CA LEU A 123 -10.49 -6.87 1.48
C LEU A 123 -11.84 -6.14 1.42
N GLN A 124 -12.40 -5.99 0.22
CA GLN A 124 -13.74 -5.43 0.03
C GLN A 124 -14.79 -6.33 0.70
N TRP A 125 -14.75 -7.64 0.46
CA TRP A 125 -15.68 -8.60 1.07
C TRP A 125 -15.59 -8.63 2.60
N LEU A 126 -14.39 -8.46 3.16
CA LEU A 126 -14.18 -8.32 4.60
C LEU A 126 -14.68 -6.99 5.16
N GLY A 127 -15.02 -6.00 4.32
CA GLY A 127 -15.48 -4.68 4.74
C GLY A 127 -14.38 -3.78 5.30
N VAL A 128 -13.10 -4.06 4.99
CA VAL A 128 -11.93 -3.28 5.44
C VAL A 128 -11.36 -2.38 4.33
N ALA A 129 -11.97 -2.41 3.16
CA ALA A 129 -11.65 -1.58 2.00
C ALA A 129 -12.92 -1.30 1.19
N PRO A 130 -12.99 -0.17 0.45
CA PRO A 130 -14.03 0.06 -0.53
C PRO A 130 -13.80 -0.82 -1.78
N GLU A 131 -14.63 -0.62 -2.80
CA GLU A 131 -14.39 -1.23 -4.11
C GLU A 131 -12.98 -0.88 -4.63
N PRO A 132 -12.24 -1.85 -5.21
CA PRO A 132 -10.90 -1.60 -5.70
C PRO A 132 -10.87 -0.55 -6.80
N LEU A 133 -9.91 0.37 -6.71
CA LEU A 133 -9.66 1.35 -7.76
C LEU A 133 -9.23 0.64 -9.05
N GLN A 134 -9.73 1.12 -10.18
CA GLN A 134 -9.15 0.75 -11.47
C GLN A 134 -7.83 1.48 -11.66
N ARG A 135 -6.94 0.90 -12.46
CA ARG A 135 -5.63 1.47 -12.79
C ARG A 135 -5.71 2.96 -13.12
N GLN A 136 -6.59 3.36 -14.03
CA GLN A 136 -6.70 4.74 -14.49
C GLN A 136 -7.21 5.71 -13.42
N ASN A 137 -7.79 5.22 -12.32
CA ASN A 137 -8.23 6.07 -11.21
C ASN A 137 -7.09 6.50 -10.28
N LEU A 138 -5.90 5.89 -10.41
CA LEU A 138 -4.73 6.25 -9.60
C LEU A 138 -3.52 6.57 -10.47
N VAL A 139 -3.30 5.80 -11.52
CA VAL A 139 -2.13 5.92 -12.40
C VAL A 139 -2.57 6.12 -13.86
N PRO A 140 -3.17 7.28 -14.19
CA PRO A 140 -3.60 7.57 -15.55
C PRO A 140 -2.41 7.61 -16.52
N ASP A 141 -2.63 7.18 -17.75
CA ASP A 141 -1.59 7.18 -18.79
C ASP A 141 -1.43 8.59 -19.40
N ASN A 142 -2.50 9.41 -19.41
CA ASN A 142 -2.52 10.81 -19.84
C ASN A 142 -2.40 11.79 -18.66
N ASP A 143 -1.94 13.01 -18.96
CA ASP A 143 -1.74 14.09 -17.98
C ASP A 143 -2.62 15.32 -18.24
N ASP A 144 -3.68 15.17 -19.06
CA ASP A 144 -4.63 16.25 -19.25
C ASP A 144 -5.39 16.57 -17.95
N ALA A 145 -5.72 17.85 -17.77
CA ALA A 145 -6.27 18.34 -16.52
C ALA A 145 -7.55 17.59 -16.12
N LEU A 146 -8.44 17.28 -17.07
CA LEU A 146 -9.71 16.62 -16.77
C LEU A 146 -9.47 15.19 -16.25
N SER A 147 -8.59 14.43 -16.89
CA SER A 147 -8.23 13.06 -16.45
C SER A 147 -7.61 13.05 -15.06
N ILE A 148 -6.73 14.02 -14.76
CA ILE A 148 -6.12 14.16 -13.43
C ILE A 148 -7.16 14.46 -12.36
N HIS A 149 -8.06 15.42 -12.58
CA HIS A 149 -9.08 15.78 -11.59
C HIS A 149 -10.07 14.63 -11.37
N ASN A 150 -10.51 13.96 -12.44
CA ASN A 150 -11.40 12.79 -12.32
C ASN A 150 -10.75 11.66 -11.51
N ALA A 151 -9.47 11.36 -11.77
CA ALA A 151 -8.74 10.34 -11.00
C ALA A 151 -8.61 10.76 -9.53
N ALA A 152 -8.32 12.03 -9.26
CA ALA A 152 -8.23 12.55 -7.90
C ALA A 152 -9.56 12.48 -7.15
N ASP A 153 -10.68 12.81 -7.79
CA ASP A 153 -12.02 12.72 -7.19
C ASP A 153 -12.38 11.28 -6.81
N VAL A 154 -12.06 10.32 -7.70
CA VAL A 154 -12.27 8.90 -7.41
C VAL A 154 -11.38 8.44 -6.24
N LEU A 155 -10.11 8.84 -6.23
CA LEU A 155 -9.18 8.53 -5.13
C LEU A 155 -9.69 9.11 -3.80
N VAL A 156 -10.11 10.38 -3.78
CA VAL A 156 -10.63 11.05 -2.59
C VAL A 156 -11.92 10.37 -2.11
N GLY A 157 -12.80 9.98 -3.02
CA GLY A 157 -14.01 9.21 -2.71
C GLY A 157 -13.68 7.87 -2.04
N ALA A 158 -12.72 7.13 -2.59
CA ALA A 158 -12.27 5.86 -2.01
C ALA A 158 -11.63 6.05 -0.63
N ILE A 159 -10.80 7.09 -0.44
CA ILE A 159 -10.21 7.42 0.86
C ILE A 159 -11.30 7.76 1.87
N ARG A 160 -12.29 8.59 1.51
CA ARG A 160 -13.42 8.94 2.39
C ARG A 160 -14.23 7.69 2.80
N SER A 161 -14.49 6.80 1.85
CA SER A 161 -15.18 5.54 2.11
C SER A 161 -14.38 4.64 3.06
N ALA A 162 -13.08 4.47 2.81
CA ALA A 162 -12.18 3.71 3.68
C ALA A 162 -12.09 4.29 5.09
N LEU A 163 -12.14 5.63 5.22
CA LEU A 163 -12.09 6.32 6.50
C LEU A 163 -13.43 6.41 7.24
N SER A 164 -14.50 5.79 6.70
CA SER A 164 -15.79 5.69 7.38
C SER A 164 -15.66 5.00 8.75
N PRO A 165 -16.51 5.35 9.73
CA PRO A 165 -16.53 4.69 11.03
C PRO A 165 -16.68 3.16 10.92
N GLU A 166 -17.51 2.70 9.98
CA GLU A 166 -17.83 1.30 9.77
C GLU A 166 -16.60 0.53 9.28
N THR A 167 -15.90 1.02 8.25
CA THR A 167 -14.69 0.37 7.72
C THR A 167 -13.56 0.38 8.75
N LYS A 168 -13.40 1.47 9.51
CA LYS A 168 -12.41 1.55 10.61
C LYS A 168 -12.69 0.54 11.71
N ALA A 169 -13.93 0.47 12.19
CA ALA A 169 -14.32 -0.50 13.22
C ALA A 169 -14.11 -1.93 12.74
N GLN A 170 -14.41 -2.21 11.46
CA GLN A 170 -14.19 -3.52 10.88
C GLN A 170 -12.70 -3.87 10.77
N ALA A 171 -11.85 -2.92 10.36
CA ALA A 171 -10.42 -3.13 10.27
C ALA A 171 -9.82 -3.47 11.65
N ALA A 172 -10.20 -2.72 12.70
CA ALA A 172 -9.80 -3.01 14.07
C ALA A 172 -10.25 -4.41 14.53
N ARG A 173 -11.51 -4.77 14.28
CA ARG A 173 -12.06 -6.08 14.64
C ARG A 173 -11.33 -7.24 13.95
N ILE A 174 -10.94 -7.07 12.69
CA ILE A 174 -10.15 -8.08 11.97
C ILE A 174 -8.74 -8.19 12.56
N ALA A 175 -8.10 -7.08 12.89
CA ALA A 175 -6.79 -7.09 13.56
C ALA A 175 -6.84 -7.82 14.92
N ASP A 176 -7.87 -7.54 15.74
CA ASP A 176 -8.06 -8.22 17.02
C ASP A 176 -8.18 -9.74 16.85
N ARG A 177 -8.94 -10.19 15.85
CA ARG A 177 -9.05 -11.62 15.53
C ARG A 177 -7.70 -12.21 15.12
N LEU A 178 -7.00 -11.56 14.20
CA LEU A 178 -5.68 -12.01 13.75
C LEU A 178 -4.67 -12.05 14.90
N SER A 179 -4.74 -11.12 15.86
CA SER A 179 -3.84 -11.08 17.01
C SER A 179 -4.01 -12.30 17.94
N SER A 180 -5.17 -12.95 17.91
CA SER A 180 -5.47 -14.15 18.69
C SER A 180 -5.09 -15.47 18.00
N GLU A 181 -4.67 -15.40 16.73
CA GLU A 181 -4.31 -16.58 15.94
C GLU A 181 -2.83 -16.96 16.12
N ASP A 182 -2.56 -18.26 16.27
CA ASP A 182 -1.21 -18.84 16.14
C ASP A 182 -1.10 -19.63 14.83
N GLY A 183 -1.19 -18.91 13.71
CA GLY A 183 -1.14 -19.53 12.38
C GLY A 183 0.21 -20.22 12.11
N ILE A 184 1.32 -19.67 12.63
CA ILE A 184 2.65 -20.25 12.46
C ILE A 184 2.78 -21.54 13.26
N GLY A 185 2.37 -21.54 14.54
CA GLY A 185 2.40 -22.72 15.38
C GLY A 185 1.53 -23.84 14.82
N GLU A 186 0.33 -23.52 14.33
CA GLU A 186 -0.56 -24.50 13.70
C GLU A 186 0.04 -25.06 12.40
N ALA A 187 0.62 -24.22 11.55
CA ALA A 187 1.31 -24.67 10.34
C ALA A 187 2.49 -25.60 10.69
N LEU A 188 3.31 -25.24 11.69
CA LEU A 188 4.41 -26.08 12.16
C LEU A 188 3.90 -27.41 12.73
N ARG A 189 2.80 -27.41 13.48
CA ARG A 189 2.19 -28.62 14.02
C ARG A 189 1.77 -29.58 12.89
N ILE A 190 1.10 -29.06 11.86
CA ILE A 190 0.65 -29.84 10.69
C ILE A 190 1.85 -30.37 9.90
N LEU A 191 2.84 -29.52 9.61
CA LEU A 191 4.04 -29.91 8.85
C LEU A 191 4.84 -30.98 9.59
N LYS A 192 5.08 -30.81 10.90
CA LYS A 192 5.76 -31.81 11.73
C LYS A 192 5.01 -33.13 11.74
N ALA A 193 3.69 -33.11 11.90
CA ALA A 193 2.88 -34.34 11.87
C ALA A 193 3.05 -35.09 10.53
N ARG A 194 3.02 -34.39 9.39
CA ARG A 194 3.16 -35.02 8.07
C ARG A 194 4.55 -35.57 7.81
N VAL A 195 5.61 -34.80 8.13
CA VAL A 195 7.00 -35.23 7.92
C VAL A 195 7.36 -36.43 8.81
N LEU A 196 6.96 -36.41 10.09
CA LEU A 196 7.23 -37.51 11.02
C LEU A 196 6.46 -38.78 10.67
N THR A 197 5.24 -38.66 10.13
CA THR A 197 4.44 -39.81 9.70
C THR A 197 5.04 -40.46 8.44
N GLN A 198 5.54 -39.68 7.48
CA GLN A 198 6.25 -40.24 6.32
C GLN A 198 7.54 -40.96 6.71
N ASN A 199 8.32 -40.40 7.64
CA ASN A 199 9.53 -41.05 8.13
C ASN A 199 9.25 -42.39 8.79
N LYS A 200 8.17 -42.50 9.59
CA LYS A 200 7.76 -43.78 10.21
C LYS A 200 7.40 -44.83 9.16
N ILE A 201 6.65 -44.47 8.12
CA ILE A 201 6.26 -45.38 7.03
C ILE A 201 7.50 -45.90 6.28
N ILE A 202 8.45 -45.03 5.96
CA ILE A 202 9.70 -45.41 5.29
C ILE A 202 10.53 -46.34 6.18
N SER A 203 10.70 -46.02 7.47
CA SER A 203 11.43 -46.89 8.40
C SER A 203 10.75 -48.25 8.62
N SER A 204 9.42 -48.32 8.64
CA SER A 204 8.71 -49.61 8.74
C SER A 204 8.83 -50.46 7.47
N PHE A 205 8.91 -49.83 6.29
CA PHE A 205 9.10 -50.54 5.02
C PHE A 205 10.53 -51.09 4.86
N ILE A 206 11.52 -50.39 5.41
CA ILE A 206 12.92 -50.87 5.44
C ILE A 206 13.09 -51.99 6.47
N ALA A 207 12.43 -51.90 7.63
CA ALA A 207 12.53 -52.91 8.68
C ALA A 207 11.75 -54.21 8.40
N SER A 208 10.86 -54.23 7.40
CA SER A 208 10.07 -55.41 7.00
C SER A 208 10.66 -56.18 5.80
N LYS A 209 11.89 -55.87 5.38
CA LYS A 209 12.67 -56.62 4.40
C LYS A 209 13.88 -57.25 5.08
#